data_AF-A0A7V9NE98-F1
#
_entry.id   AF-A0A7V9NE98-F1
#
_cell.length_a   1.000
_cell.length_b   1.000
_cell.length_c   1.000
_cell.angle_alpha   90.00
_cell.angle_beta   90.00
_cell.angle_gamma   90.00
#
_symmetry.space_group_name_H-M   'P 1'
#
loop_
_entity.id
_entity.type
_entity.pdbx_description
1 polymer ?
#
loop_
_entity_poly.entity_id
_entity_poly.type
_entity_poly.pdbx_seq_one_letter_code
_entity_poly.pdbx_strand_id
1 'polypeptide(L)'
;MKRNRLTTCLIGAVTAALLLVPASATAHKGQHGTDDGHLLGTGDGDWGKIEKVGQLEVSGAADDLIADVAAFGDYAYLANWGEADCAGPETGGVNTPDSGAWVIDISDPANPVEVNFIPMPQDTRPGEGMQVTHIETAKFSGEVLVMNAEACGKNYKGGFMLYDVTNPLKPVKLKEGFGDRTGSDAHQTHSAFVWQSGDTAYLVTQDEEDLADVDIFDITNPRRPRLVSELNLNDYDVAQPSLNLGDSDLHDMTVKCMTTGAYAGKCIMIASYWDGGYVLLDVTDPANPIFLGDTDYAAIDPELLEQTGIALTPEGNAHQAEFTADNQFFIGTDEDFSPYRALLRTDDGGEYAAGEFGWTVPINELYGELNGPTVYGGYGCPADRGSIPNASTLTLASGEEAILVLQRGPLGDPSQSGGACFFSEKVETAQLLGYDAVIIANHHTGALGG
;
A
#
# COMPACT_ATOMS: atom_id res chain seq x y z
N MET A 1 16.90 27.68 56.35
CA MET A 1 15.55 27.10 56.36
C MET A 1 14.90 27.38 55.03
N LYS A 2 14.48 26.31 54.35
CA LYS A 2 14.21 26.21 52.91
C LYS A 2 12.95 26.99 52.48
N ARG A 3 13.04 27.72 51.37
CA ARG A 3 11.91 28.15 50.54
C ARG A 3 11.75 27.10 49.42
N ASN A 4 10.64 26.37 49.44
CA ASN A 4 10.27 25.43 48.39
C ASN A 4 9.88 26.19 47.11
N ARG A 5 10.62 25.95 46.03
CA ARG A 5 10.14 26.17 44.66
C ARG A 5 9.52 24.85 44.20
N LEU A 6 8.22 24.84 43.95
CA LEU A 6 7.59 23.79 43.16
C LEU A 6 8.02 24.00 41.71
N THR A 7 8.81 23.06 41.20
CA THR A 7 9.10 22.92 39.78
C THR A 7 7.95 22.10 39.18
N THR A 8 7.07 22.76 38.43
CA THR A 8 6.04 22.09 37.64
C THR A 8 6.75 21.33 36.52
N CYS A 9 6.72 20.01 36.60
CA CYS A 9 7.22 19.11 35.56
C CYS A 9 6.21 19.16 34.40
N LEU A 10 6.57 19.84 33.31
CA LEU A 10 5.87 19.66 32.03
C LEU A 10 6.24 18.26 31.53
N ILE A 11 5.28 17.34 31.60
CA ILE A 11 5.32 16.10 30.84
C ILE A 11 4.99 16.50 29.41
N GLY A 12 6.01 16.68 28.58
CA GLY A 12 5.85 16.77 27.14
C GLY A 12 5.53 15.37 26.64
N ALA A 13 4.28 15.14 26.24
CA ALA A 13 3.94 14.01 25.39
C ALA A 13 4.63 14.25 24.04
N VAL A 14 5.70 13.51 23.79
CA VAL A 14 6.27 13.37 22.45
C VAL A 14 5.39 12.35 21.77
N THR A 15 4.41 12.81 20.99
CA THR A 15 3.78 12.01 19.94
C THR A 15 4.88 11.66 18.95
N ALA A 16 5.38 10.43 19.03
CA ALA A 16 6.17 9.85 17.96
C ALA A 16 5.19 9.58 16.83
N ALA A 17 5.18 10.43 15.81
CA ALA A 17 4.60 10.06 14.53
C ALA A 17 5.40 8.85 14.03
N LEU A 18 4.77 7.67 14.00
CA LEU A 18 5.25 6.59 13.16
C LEU A 18 5.04 7.09 11.74
N LEU A 19 6.11 7.60 11.13
CA LEU A 19 6.19 7.64 9.68
C LEU A 19 6.39 6.17 9.28
N LEU A 20 5.29 5.46 9.03
CA LEU A 20 5.29 4.30 8.16
C LEU A 20 5.79 4.85 6.82
N VAL A 21 7.04 4.55 6.50
CA VAL A 21 7.51 4.70 5.12
C VAL A 21 6.77 3.58 4.39
N PRO A 22 5.87 3.87 3.44
CA PRO A 22 5.27 2.81 2.66
C PRO A 22 6.43 1.99 2.08
N ALA A 23 6.35 0.67 2.27
CA ALA A 23 7.29 -0.22 1.63
C ALA A 23 7.28 0.16 0.15
N SER A 24 8.45 0.53 -0.39
CA SER A 24 8.55 0.79 -1.81
C SER A 24 8.20 -0.52 -2.50
N ALA A 25 6.98 -0.64 -3.01
CA ALA A 25 6.60 -1.69 -3.94
C ALA A 25 7.33 -1.41 -5.26
N THR A 26 8.65 -1.63 -5.27
CA THR A 26 9.38 -1.74 -6.52
C THR A 26 8.91 -3.03 -7.15
N ALA A 27 8.22 -2.93 -8.29
CA ALA A 27 7.84 -4.09 -9.08
C ALA A 27 9.06 -5.02 -9.23
N HIS A 28 8.95 -6.24 -8.69
CA HIS A 28 9.98 -7.24 -8.86
C HIS A 28 10.15 -7.48 -10.36
N LYS A 29 11.39 -7.53 -10.87
CA LYS A 29 11.69 -7.75 -12.31
C LYS A 29 11.12 -9.06 -12.88
N GLY A 30 10.52 -9.89 -12.03
CA GLY A 30 9.80 -11.11 -12.38
C GLY A 30 8.38 -11.17 -11.81
N GLN A 31 7.67 -10.05 -11.66
CA GLN A 31 6.23 -10.07 -11.27
C GLN A 31 5.38 -10.89 -12.27
N HIS A 32 5.91 -11.11 -13.47
CA HIS A 32 5.60 -12.31 -14.24
C HIS A 32 6.90 -13.10 -14.34
N GLY A 33 6.92 -14.29 -13.75
CA GLY A 33 8.02 -15.22 -13.98
C GLY A 33 8.14 -15.56 -15.47
N THR A 34 8.83 -16.64 -15.79
CA THR A 34 8.61 -17.25 -17.11
C THR A 34 7.12 -17.60 -17.26
N ASP A 35 6.61 -17.64 -18.49
CA ASP A 35 5.25 -18.14 -18.80
C ASP A 35 4.91 -19.53 -18.22
N ASP A 36 5.92 -20.27 -17.73
CA ASP A 36 5.77 -21.54 -17.02
C ASP A 36 4.93 -21.36 -15.74
N GLY A 37 3.75 -22.01 -15.70
CA GLY A 37 2.78 -21.89 -14.60
C GLY A 37 1.72 -20.81 -14.81
N HIS A 38 1.92 -19.86 -15.72
CA HIS A 38 0.87 -18.93 -16.12
C HIS A 38 -0.21 -19.68 -16.93
N LEU A 39 -1.48 -19.29 -16.76
CA LEU A 39 -2.55 -19.70 -17.67
C LEU A 39 -2.30 -19.07 -19.04
N LEU A 40 -1.45 -19.71 -19.84
CA LEU A 40 -1.27 -19.34 -21.23
C LEU A 40 -2.65 -19.40 -21.91
N GLY A 41 -3.10 -18.26 -22.42
CA GLY A 41 -4.36 -18.17 -23.14
C GLY A 41 -4.39 -19.28 -24.20
N THR A 42 -5.43 -20.09 -24.22
CA THR A 42 -5.52 -21.34 -25.00
C THR A 42 -5.70 -21.10 -26.52
N GLY A 43 -4.82 -20.31 -27.14
CA GLY A 43 -4.86 -19.93 -28.56
C GLY A 43 -3.48 -19.98 -29.23
N ASP A 44 -3.48 -20.03 -30.56
CA ASP A 44 -2.29 -20.31 -31.39
C ASP A 44 -1.43 -19.05 -31.71
N GLY A 45 -1.69 -17.91 -31.04
CA GLY A 45 -0.99 -16.64 -31.29
C GLY A 45 -0.01 -16.24 -30.19
N ASP A 46 0.82 -15.21 -30.45
CA ASP A 46 1.84 -14.67 -29.52
C ASP A 46 1.26 -14.18 -28.18
N TRP A 47 -0.07 -14.01 -28.08
CA TRP A 47 -0.82 -13.61 -26.87
C TRP A 47 -1.93 -14.61 -26.51
N GLY A 48 -1.82 -15.86 -26.97
CA GLY A 48 -2.81 -16.91 -26.72
C GLY A 48 -4.17 -16.64 -27.39
N LYS A 49 -5.23 -16.48 -26.58
CA LYS A 49 -6.60 -16.15 -27.05
C LYS A 49 -6.86 -14.65 -27.19
N ILE A 50 -5.91 -13.81 -26.80
CA ILE A 50 -6.04 -12.36 -26.83
C ILE A 50 -5.39 -11.87 -28.13
N GLU A 51 -6.01 -10.88 -28.77
CA GLU A 51 -5.42 -10.15 -29.89
C GLU A 51 -5.02 -8.76 -29.41
N LYS A 52 -3.75 -8.40 -29.56
CA LYS A 52 -3.29 -7.03 -29.31
C LYS A 52 -3.83 -6.11 -30.41
N VAL A 53 -4.79 -5.27 -30.05
CA VAL A 53 -5.46 -4.36 -31.00
C VAL A 53 -4.66 -3.07 -31.22
N GLY A 54 -4.11 -2.50 -30.16
CA GLY A 54 -3.34 -1.25 -30.20
C GLY A 54 -2.44 -1.10 -28.98
N GLN A 55 -1.57 -0.11 -29.01
CA GLN A 55 -0.72 0.31 -27.89
C GLN A 55 -0.38 1.79 -28.07
N LEU A 56 -0.27 2.51 -26.96
CA LEU A 56 0.26 3.86 -26.89
C LEU A 56 1.35 3.90 -25.82
N GLU A 57 2.43 4.63 -26.11
CA GLU A 57 3.41 5.06 -25.11
C GLU A 57 3.08 6.52 -24.76
N VAL A 58 2.79 6.79 -23.49
CA VAL A 58 2.44 8.14 -23.02
C VAL A 58 3.68 9.03 -22.95
N SER A 59 3.46 10.33 -22.98
CA SER A 59 4.51 11.32 -22.86
C SER A 59 5.22 11.20 -21.51
N GLY A 60 6.55 11.04 -21.55
CA GLY A 60 7.35 10.87 -20.33
C GLY A 60 7.26 9.47 -19.71
N ALA A 61 6.76 8.47 -20.44
CA ALA A 61 6.75 7.08 -19.99
C ALA A 61 8.14 6.62 -19.54
N ALA A 62 8.15 5.88 -18.43
CA ALA A 62 9.28 5.14 -17.89
C ALA A 62 8.74 3.79 -17.39
N ASP A 63 9.65 2.86 -17.14
CA ASP A 63 9.31 1.60 -16.48
C ASP A 63 8.62 1.92 -15.13
N ASP A 64 7.60 1.12 -14.79
CA ASP A 64 6.87 1.17 -13.52
C ASP A 64 6.13 2.48 -13.20
N LEU A 65 5.91 3.36 -14.19
CA LEU A 65 5.35 4.71 -13.96
C LEU A 65 3.82 4.81 -13.92
N ILE A 66 3.09 3.79 -14.39
CA ILE A 66 1.62 3.82 -14.46
C ILE A 66 1.08 2.86 -13.42
N ALA A 67 0.50 3.38 -12.33
CA ALA A 67 -0.09 2.57 -11.27
C ALA A 67 -1.54 2.17 -11.56
N ASP A 68 -2.35 3.07 -12.13
CA ASP A 68 -3.79 2.83 -12.28
C ASP A 68 -4.34 3.32 -13.63
N VAL A 69 -5.44 2.71 -14.06
CA VAL A 69 -6.17 3.02 -15.29
C VAL A 69 -7.67 3.11 -15.00
N ALA A 70 -8.19 4.33 -14.98
CA ALA A 70 -9.63 4.57 -15.01
C ALA A 70 -10.12 4.72 -16.45
N ALA A 71 -11.19 4.03 -16.85
CA ALA A 71 -11.78 4.17 -18.19
C ALA A 71 -13.27 4.50 -18.12
N PHE A 72 -13.72 5.43 -18.97
CA PHE A 72 -15.13 5.77 -19.10
C PHE A 72 -15.45 6.25 -20.52
N GLY A 73 -16.40 5.56 -21.17
CA GLY A 73 -16.76 5.83 -22.57
C GLY A 73 -15.57 5.64 -23.50
N ASP A 74 -15.27 6.66 -24.29
CA ASP A 74 -14.18 6.66 -25.28
C ASP A 74 -12.84 7.19 -24.73
N TYR A 75 -12.69 7.28 -23.39
CA TYR A 75 -11.48 7.82 -22.77
C TYR A 75 -10.95 6.94 -21.64
N ALA A 76 -9.62 6.92 -21.50
CA ALA A 76 -8.90 6.35 -20.37
C ALA A 76 -8.03 7.41 -19.69
N TYR A 77 -7.79 7.23 -18.39
CA TYR A 77 -7.03 8.12 -17.53
C TYR A 77 -6.00 7.30 -16.78
N LEU A 78 -4.72 7.59 -17.00
CA LEU A 78 -3.60 6.80 -16.49
C LEU A 78 -2.90 7.58 -15.38
N ALA A 79 -2.84 7.03 -14.17
CA ALA A 79 -2.15 7.64 -13.03
C ALA A 79 -0.63 7.66 -13.26
N ASN A 80 0.03 8.78 -12.91
CA ASN A 80 1.48 8.90 -12.93
C ASN A 80 2.04 8.65 -11.52
N TRP A 81 2.42 7.40 -11.27
CA TRP A 81 2.99 6.92 -10.01
C TRP A 81 3.99 5.83 -10.33
N GLY A 82 5.27 6.06 -10.00
CA GLY A 82 6.30 5.04 -10.21
C GLY A 82 7.46 5.05 -9.24
N GLU A 83 7.51 6.02 -8.33
CA GLU A 83 8.47 6.08 -7.24
C GLU A 83 7.80 6.79 -6.06
N ALA A 84 8.12 6.36 -4.84
CA ALA A 84 7.58 6.96 -3.61
C ALA A 84 7.95 8.45 -3.48
N ASP A 85 9.15 8.83 -3.93
CA ASP A 85 9.61 10.21 -3.90
C ASP A 85 9.39 10.92 -5.24
N CYS A 86 9.00 12.20 -5.17
CA CYS A 86 9.05 13.08 -6.33
C CYS A 86 10.50 13.46 -6.65
N ALA A 87 10.80 13.51 -7.96
CA ALA A 87 12.16 13.75 -8.42
C ALA A 87 12.61 15.19 -8.08
N GLY A 88 13.60 15.30 -7.19
CA GLY A 88 14.22 16.58 -6.87
C GLY A 88 15.28 17.04 -7.91
N PRO A 89 15.67 18.32 -7.90
CA PRO A 89 15.14 19.39 -7.06
C PRO A 89 13.77 19.87 -7.53
N GLU A 90 12.94 20.31 -6.59
CA GLU A 90 11.66 21.00 -6.84
C GLU A 90 11.83 22.11 -7.89
N THR A 91 11.51 21.81 -9.14
CA THR A 91 11.43 22.79 -10.22
C THR A 91 9.98 23.12 -10.58
N GLY A 92 9.04 22.48 -9.88
CA GLY A 92 7.64 22.41 -10.22
C GLY A 92 6.76 23.54 -9.67
N GLY A 93 5.60 23.67 -10.32
CA GLY A 93 4.50 24.57 -10.03
C GLY A 93 3.34 24.23 -10.96
N VAL A 94 2.25 25.00 -11.00
CA VAL A 94 1.05 24.67 -11.81
C VAL A 94 1.34 24.36 -13.30
N ASN A 95 2.48 24.83 -13.84
CA ASN A 95 2.89 24.61 -15.24
C ASN A 95 3.96 23.51 -15.42
N THR A 96 4.46 22.95 -14.33
CA THR A 96 5.50 21.89 -14.28
C THR A 96 5.16 20.97 -13.11
N PRO A 97 4.02 20.26 -13.17
CA PRO A 97 3.61 19.35 -12.09
C PRO A 97 4.59 18.17 -11.97
N ASP A 98 4.72 17.60 -10.79
CA ASP A 98 5.56 16.39 -10.58
C ASP A 98 4.86 15.11 -11.07
N SER A 99 3.54 15.16 -11.19
CA SER A 99 2.67 14.03 -11.54
C SER A 99 1.27 14.50 -11.98
N GLY A 100 0.40 13.55 -12.29
CA GLY A 100 -0.95 13.80 -12.76
C GLY A 100 -1.56 12.56 -13.39
N ALA A 101 -2.58 12.78 -14.21
CA ALA A 101 -3.15 11.74 -15.05
C ALA A 101 -3.06 12.11 -16.52
N TRP A 102 -2.54 11.20 -17.35
CA TRP A 102 -2.67 11.31 -18.80
C TRP A 102 -4.10 11.01 -19.21
N VAL A 103 -4.64 11.76 -20.17
CA VAL A 103 -5.96 11.52 -20.75
C VAL A 103 -5.78 10.97 -22.15
N ILE A 104 -6.29 9.77 -22.37
CA ILE A 104 -6.12 9.00 -23.60
C ILE A 104 -7.48 8.88 -24.28
N ASP A 105 -7.57 9.31 -25.54
CA ASP A 105 -8.69 9.01 -26.42
C ASP A 105 -8.54 7.57 -26.94
N ILE A 106 -9.50 6.73 -26.61
CA ILE A 106 -9.57 5.31 -26.99
C ILE A 106 -10.77 5.03 -27.91
N SER A 107 -11.34 6.05 -28.55
CA SER A 107 -12.46 5.90 -29.51
C SER A 107 -12.10 5.02 -30.73
N ASP A 108 -10.83 4.98 -31.10
CA ASP A 108 -10.23 3.96 -31.97
C ASP A 108 -9.19 3.15 -31.17
N PRO A 109 -9.56 1.99 -30.59
CA PRO A 109 -8.65 1.17 -29.80
C PRO A 109 -7.43 0.65 -30.56
N ALA A 110 -7.45 0.67 -31.91
CA ALA A 110 -6.29 0.31 -32.72
C ALA A 110 -5.28 1.45 -32.83
N ASN A 111 -5.70 2.70 -32.58
CA ASN A 111 -4.88 3.90 -32.63
C ASN A 111 -5.19 4.84 -31.45
N PRO A 112 -4.98 4.42 -30.20
CA PRO A 112 -5.19 5.28 -29.03
C PRO A 112 -4.28 6.51 -29.07
N VAL A 113 -4.76 7.66 -28.58
CA VAL A 113 -4.04 8.94 -28.64
C VAL A 113 -4.06 9.66 -27.30
N GLU A 114 -2.90 10.06 -26.80
CA GLU A 114 -2.82 10.99 -25.68
C GLU A 114 -3.31 12.38 -26.12
N VAL A 115 -4.33 12.89 -25.44
CA VAL A 115 -4.99 14.15 -25.82
C VAL A 115 -4.86 15.25 -24.77
N ASN A 116 -4.53 14.90 -23.52
CA ASN A 116 -4.41 15.86 -22.42
C ASN A 116 -3.62 15.31 -21.23
N PHE A 117 -3.32 16.20 -20.27
CA PHE A 117 -2.75 15.84 -18.98
C PHE A 117 -3.42 16.65 -17.85
N ILE A 118 -3.86 15.99 -16.79
CA ILE A 118 -4.47 16.60 -15.60
C ILE A 118 -3.41 16.65 -14.48
N PRO A 119 -2.87 17.84 -14.14
CA PRO A 119 -1.81 17.96 -13.15
C PRO A 119 -2.31 17.76 -11.71
N MET A 120 -1.51 17.12 -10.88
CA MET A 120 -1.64 17.19 -9.41
C MET A 120 -0.93 18.43 -8.84
N PRO A 121 -1.23 18.85 -7.60
CA PRO A 121 -0.40 19.78 -6.85
C PRO A 121 1.05 19.30 -6.70
N GLN A 122 1.95 20.22 -6.37
CA GLN A 122 3.36 19.88 -6.10
C GLN A 122 3.46 18.86 -4.96
N ASP A 123 4.51 18.04 -4.97
CA ASP A 123 4.80 17.05 -3.93
C ASP A 123 3.66 16.02 -3.73
N THR A 124 2.76 15.89 -4.71
CA THR A 124 1.57 15.04 -4.63
C THR A 124 1.47 14.15 -5.86
N ARG A 125 1.04 12.90 -5.71
CA ARG A 125 0.78 11.98 -6.84
C ARG A 125 -0.57 11.27 -6.71
N PRO A 126 -1.25 10.94 -7.83
CA PRO A 126 -2.33 9.96 -7.79
C PRO A 126 -1.73 8.56 -7.75
N GLY A 127 -2.35 7.63 -7.03
CA GLY A 127 -1.96 6.22 -6.93
C GLY A 127 -3.07 5.31 -7.47
N GLU A 128 -3.45 4.30 -6.67
CA GLU A 128 -4.41 3.23 -7.03
C GLU A 128 -5.88 3.58 -6.72
N GLY A 129 -6.23 4.88 -6.75
CA GLY A 129 -7.56 5.39 -6.41
C GLY A 129 -8.16 6.30 -7.47
N MET A 130 -8.06 5.94 -8.76
CA MET A 130 -8.68 6.70 -9.84
C MET A 130 -9.98 6.07 -10.35
N GLN A 131 -11.01 6.90 -10.50
CA GLN A 131 -12.28 6.46 -11.09
C GLN A 131 -12.99 7.61 -11.79
N VAL A 132 -13.63 7.32 -12.93
CA VAL A 132 -14.57 8.24 -13.55
C VAL A 132 -15.99 7.72 -13.41
N THR A 133 -16.84 8.53 -12.78
CA THR A 133 -18.26 8.19 -12.53
C THR A 133 -19.16 9.29 -13.07
N HIS A 134 -20.18 8.90 -13.83
CA HIS A 134 -21.25 9.82 -14.20
C HIS A 134 -22.12 10.13 -12.97
N ILE A 135 -22.29 11.41 -12.67
CA ILE A 135 -23.10 11.90 -11.55
C ILE A 135 -24.18 12.85 -12.07
N GLU A 136 -25.43 12.56 -11.73
CA GLU A 136 -26.61 13.39 -11.98
C GLU A 136 -27.31 13.70 -10.65
N THR A 137 -27.16 14.93 -10.18
CA THR A 137 -27.75 15.43 -8.93
C THR A 137 -28.36 16.82 -9.14
N ALA A 138 -29.07 17.33 -8.14
CA ALA A 138 -29.58 18.70 -8.17
C ALA A 138 -28.49 19.80 -8.22
N LYS A 139 -27.20 19.45 -8.06
CA LYS A 139 -26.08 20.41 -7.98
C LYS A 139 -25.02 20.21 -9.06
N PHE A 140 -25.02 19.08 -9.74
CA PHE A 140 -24.04 18.71 -10.76
C PHE A 140 -24.63 17.65 -11.71
N SER A 141 -24.28 17.75 -12.99
CA SER A 141 -24.62 16.80 -14.04
C SER A 141 -23.40 16.68 -14.94
N GLY A 142 -22.84 15.48 -15.07
CA GLY A 142 -21.64 15.22 -15.86
C GLY A 142 -20.76 14.11 -15.27
N GLU A 143 -19.57 13.99 -15.81
CA GLU A 143 -18.60 12.95 -15.46
C GLU A 143 -17.59 13.51 -14.45
N VAL A 144 -17.46 12.85 -13.31
CA VAL A 144 -16.50 13.22 -12.26
C VAL A 144 -15.37 12.20 -12.25
N LEU A 145 -14.15 12.68 -12.48
CA LEU A 145 -12.91 11.97 -12.18
C LEU A 145 -12.53 12.25 -10.72
N VAL A 146 -12.40 11.19 -9.92
CA VAL A 146 -11.65 11.21 -8.66
C VAL A 146 -10.21 10.77 -8.93
N MET A 147 -9.27 11.40 -8.23
CA MET A 147 -7.92 10.90 -8.06
C MET A 147 -7.59 10.98 -6.57
N ASN A 148 -7.13 9.87 -5.99
CA ASN A 148 -6.50 9.87 -4.67
C ASN A 148 -5.24 10.76 -4.68
N ALA A 149 -4.72 11.07 -3.49
CA ALA A 149 -3.56 11.95 -3.37
C ALA A 149 -2.61 11.49 -2.28
N GLU A 150 -1.46 11.00 -2.73
CA GLU A 150 -0.36 10.53 -1.90
C GLU A 150 0.76 11.55 -1.82
N ALA A 151 1.47 11.54 -0.69
CA ALA A 151 2.63 12.40 -0.47
C ALA A 151 3.86 11.83 -1.16
N CYS A 152 4.49 12.62 -2.05
CA CYS A 152 5.82 12.30 -2.59
C CYS A 152 6.88 13.34 -2.20
N GLY A 153 6.50 14.27 -1.32
CA GLY A 153 7.34 15.37 -0.86
C GLY A 153 6.69 16.15 0.28
N LYS A 154 7.46 17.04 0.90
CA LYS A 154 7.06 17.67 2.17
C LYS A 154 5.94 18.72 2.09
N ASN A 155 5.59 19.22 0.89
CA ASN A 155 4.54 20.24 0.72
C ASN A 155 3.29 19.67 0.03
N TYR A 156 3.08 18.35 0.10
CA TYR A 156 1.98 17.64 -0.53
C TYR A 156 0.60 18.19 -0.17
N LYS A 157 -0.39 17.78 -0.97
CA LYS A 157 -1.81 17.99 -0.73
C LYS A 157 -2.53 16.64 -0.76
N GLY A 158 -2.73 16.05 0.42
CA GLY A 158 -3.45 14.79 0.56
C GLY A 158 -4.96 14.89 0.31
N GLY A 159 -5.69 13.84 0.67
CA GLY A 159 -7.10 13.65 0.41
C GLY A 159 -7.32 13.27 -1.05
N PHE A 160 -8.38 13.79 -1.65
CA PHE A 160 -8.69 13.53 -3.05
C PHE A 160 -8.79 14.81 -3.88
N MET A 161 -8.67 14.63 -5.20
CA MET A 161 -8.96 15.64 -6.21
C MET A 161 -10.21 15.25 -6.98
N LEU A 162 -11.06 16.25 -7.30
CA LEU A 162 -12.23 16.04 -8.15
C LEU A 162 -12.14 16.93 -9.38
N TYR A 163 -12.33 16.33 -10.55
CA TYR A 163 -12.38 17.01 -11.84
C TYR A 163 -13.67 16.66 -12.57
N ASP A 164 -14.32 17.67 -13.16
CA ASP A 164 -15.35 17.48 -14.17
C ASP A 164 -14.66 17.17 -15.49
N VAL A 165 -14.83 15.94 -15.95
CA VAL A 165 -14.25 15.41 -17.18
C VAL A 165 -15.32 15.15 -18.24
N THR A 166 -16.49 15.77 -18.14
CA THR A 166 -17.55 15.73 -19.17
C THR A 166 -17.02 16.10 -20.56
N ASN A 167 -16.02 16.98 -20.59
CA ASN A 167 -15.17 17.19 -21.75
C ASN A 167 -13.73 16.81 -21.39
N PRO A 168 -13.26 15.60 -21.74
CA PRO A 168 -11.91 15.12 -21.40
C PRO A 168 -10.79 15.96 -22.02
N LEU A 169 -11.07 16.68 -23.11
CA LEU A 169 -10.13 17.62 -23.74
C LEU A 169 -9.99 18.93 -22.95
N LYS A 170 -10.90 19.19 -22.01
CA LYS A 170 -10.86 20.38 -21.16
C LYS A 170 -11.40 20.09 -19.74
N PRO A 171 -10.70 19.28 -18.94
CA PRO A 171 -11.08 18.97 -17.56
C PRO A 171 -11.21 20.24 -16.72
N VAL A 172 -12.20 20.27 -15.84
CA VAL A 172 -12.46 21.41 -14.95
C VAL A 172 -12.33 20.97 -13.50
N LYS A 173 -11.35 21.53 -12.79
CA LYS A 173 -11.15 21.30 -11.36
C LYS A 173 -12.40 21.67 -10.56
N LEU A 174 -12.95 20.70 -9.82
CA LEU A 174 -14.08 20.86 -8.90
C LEU A 174 -13.59 21.03 -7.46
N LYS A 175 -12.62 20.21 -7.08
CA LYS A 175 -12.01 20.22 -5.74
C LYS A 175 -10.56 19.75 -5.80
N GLU A 176 -9.74 20.30 -4.91
CA GLU A 176 -8.33 19.96 -4.74
C GLU A 176 -8.04 19.84 -3.24
N GLY A 177 -7.28 18.80 -2.87
CA GLY A 177 -6.72 18.58 -1.54
C GLY A 177 -7.78 18.54 -0.43
N PHE A 178 -8.82 17.73 -0.60
CA PHE A 178 -9.89 17.61 0.39
C PHE A 178 -9.96 16.19 0.94
N GLY A 179 -10.02 16.06 2.26
CA GLY A 179 -10.13 14.80 2.99
C GLY A 179 -10.27 15.12 4.48
N ASP A 180 -10.19 14.10 5.34
CA ASP A 180 -9.90 14.32 6.75
C ASP A 180 -8.50 14.94 6.95
N ARG A 181 -8.29 15.59 8.09
CA ARG A 181 -7.06 16.34 8.34
C ARG A 181 -6.70 16.46 9.82
N THR A 182 -5.41 16.30 10.08
CA THR A 182 -4.74 16.82 11.27
C THR A 182 -3.91 18.06 10.94
N GLY A 183 -4.58 19.21 10.84
CA GLY A 183 -3.93 20.50 10.62
C GLY A 183 -4.42 21.22 9.37
N SER A 184 -3.49 21.69 8.52
CA SER A 184 -3.83 22.51 7.36
C SER A 184 -4.20 21.70 6.13
N ASP A 185 -3.42 20.66 5.84
CA ASP A 185 -3.58 19.80 4.68
C ASP A 185 -4.26 18.49 5.08
N ALA A 186 -4.96 17.88 4.13
CA ALA A 186 -5.60 16.59 4.36
C ALA A 186 -4.56 15.48 4.43
N HIS A 187 -4.88 14.41 5.14
CA HIS A 187 -4.05 13.19 5.19
C HIS A 187 -3.87 12.62 3.80
N GLN A 188 -2.76 11.93 3.55
CA GLN A 188 -2.61 11.17 2.30
C GLN A 188 -3.66 10.05 2.21
N THR A 189 -4.05 9.73 0.97
CA THR A 189 -5.04 8.67 0.71
C THR A 189 -4.55 7.78 -0.41
N HIS A 190 -4.60 6.46 -0.20
CA HIS A 190 -4.12 5.48 -1.16
C HIS A 190 -5.16 5.12 -2.23
N SER A 191 -6.40 4.86 -1.81
CA SER A 191 -7.49 4.44 -2.68
C SER A 191 -8.73 5.33 -2.53
N ALA A 192 -9.54 5.39 -3.59
CA ALA A 192 -10.77 6.18 -3.60
C ALA A 192 -11.84 5.60 -4.55
N PHE A 193 -13.10 5.63 -4.12
CA PHE A 193 -14.21 5.13 -4.93
C PHE A 193 -15.43 6.06 -4.84
N VAL A 194 -16.08 6.31 -5.98
CA VAL A 194 -17.23 7.20 -6.14
C VAL A 194 -18.47 6.42 -6.59
N TRP A 195 -19.59 6.64 -5.91
CA TRP A 195 -20.88 6.09 -6.34
C TRP A 195 -22.02 7.08 -6.21
N GLN A 196 -23.05 6.89 -7.04
CA GLN A 196 -24.32 7.58 -6.93
C GLN A 196 -25.38 6.69 -6.28
N SER A 197 -26.13 7.24 -5.33
CA SER A 197 -27.29 6.62 -4.70
C SER A 197 -28.48 7.58 -4.82
N GLY A 198 -29.40 7.27 -5.74
CA GLY A 198 -30.55 8.14 -6.03
C GLY A 198 -30.13 9.54 -6.52
N ASP A 199 -30.60 10.59 -5.86
CA ASP A 199 -30.30 12.00 -6.19
C ASP A 199 -29.04 12.54 -5.47
N THR A 200 -28.30 11.66 -4.78
CA THR A 200 -27.10 11.98 -3.99
C THR A 200 -25.90 11.18 -4.48
N ALA A 201 -24.70 11.72 -4.28
CA ALA A 201 -23.46 11.05 -4.66
C ALA A 201 -22.46 11.08 -3.51
N TYR A 202 -21.65 10.04 -3.42
CA TYR A 202 -20.73 9.80 -2.33
C TYR A 202 -19.36 9.37 -2.85
N LEU A 203 -18.36 9.55 -2.02
CA LEU A 203 -16.97 9.18 -2.25
C LEU A 203 -16.45 8.54 -0.97
N VAL A 204 -15.74 7.43 -1.07
CA VAL A 204 -14.98 6.83 0.03
C VAL A 204 -13.49 6.95 -0.29
N THR A 205 -12.67 7.19 0.72
CA THR A 205 -11.20 7.10 0.64
C THR A 205 -10.66 6.15 1.70
N GLN A 206 -9.48 5.61 1.40
CA GLN A 206 -8.57 5.05 2.37
C GLN A 206 -7.70 6.18 2.95
N ASP A 207 -7.62 6.31 4.27
CA ASP A 207 -6.76 7.27 4.98
C ASP A 207 -5.56 6.54 5.59
N GLU A 208 -4.32 6.94 5.25
CA GLU A 208 -3.11 6.28 5.74
C GLU A 208 -2.51 6.90 7.02
N GLU A 209 -3.10 7.99 7.53
CA GLU A 209 -2.55 8.72 8.69
C GLU A 209 -3.38 8.56 9.97
N ASP A 210 -4.54 7.89 9.92
CA ASP A 210 -5.37 7.57 11.08
C ASP A 210 -5.72 6.07 11.14
N LEU A 211 -6.02 5.58 12.34
CA LEU A 211 -6.59 4.24 12.54
C LEU A 211 -8.03 4.16 12.02
N ALA A 212 -8.73 5.28 11.95
CA ALA A 212 -10.01 5.36 11.27
C ALA A 212 -9.79 5.57 9.76
N ASP A 213 -9.46 4.48 9.09
CA ASP A 213 -8.96 4.41 7.73
C ASP A 213 -10.06 4.45 6.65
N VAL A 214 -11.34 4.36 7.02
CA VAL A 214 -12.48 4.47 6.07
C VAL A 214 -13.16 5.83 6.20
N ASP A 215 -12.97 6.66 5.18
CA ASP A 215 -13.46 8.03 5.16
C ASP A 215 -14.54 8.22 4.09
N ILE A 216 -15.78 8.53 4.48
CA ILE A 216 -16.91 8.67 3.54
C ILE A 216 -17.39 10.12 3.46
N PHE A 217 -17.50 10.63 2.23
CA PHE A 217 -17.89 11.99 1.90
C PHE A 217 -19.19 12.04 1.10
N ASP A 218 -20.08 12.97 1.44
CA ASP A 218 -21.14 13.44 0.54
C ASP A 218 -20.55 14.40 -0.49
N ILE A 219 -20.60 13.97 -1.77
CA ILE A 219 -20.17 14.74 -2.93
C ILE A 219 -21.35 15.10 -3.86
N THR A 220 -22.59 15.10 -3.34
CA THR A 220 -23.79 15.53 -4.09
C THR A 220 -23.58 16.90 -4.73
N ASN A 221 -22.79 17.78 -4.09
CA ASN A 221 -22.13 18.88 -4.76
C ASN A 221 -20.61 18.63 -4.77
N PRO A 222 -20.01 18.17 -5.88
CA PRO A 222 -18.60 17.80 -5.91
C PRO A 222 -17.66 19.01 -5.73
N ARG A 223 -18.18 20.25 -5.84
CA ARG A 223 -17.42 21.48 -5.50
C ARG A 223 -17.38 21.77 -4.00
N ARG A 224 -18.22 21.10 -3.21
CA ARG A 224 -18.35 21.27 -1.76
C ARG A 224 -18.56 19.92 -1.05
N PRO A 225 -17.58 18.99 -1.12
CA PRO A 225 -17.65 17.74 -0.38
C PRO A 225 -17.80 17.95 1.13
N ARG A 226 -18.33 16.95 1.83
CA ARG A 226 -18.47 16.93 3.29
C ARG A 226 -18.23 15.52 3.81
N LEU A 227 -17.35 15.38 4.81
CA LEU A 227 -17.21 14.13 5.56
C LEU A 227 -18.56 13.82 6.25
N VAL A 228 -19.04 12.59 6.10
CA VAL A 228 -20.30 12.11 6.68
C VAL A 228 -20.12 10.89 7.58
N SER A 229 -19.04 10.11 7.38
CA SER A 229 -18.66 9.01 8.25
C SER A 229 -17.15 8.81 8.19
N GLU A 230 -16.59 8.33 9.29
CA GLU A 230 -15.19 7.99 9.50
C GLU A 230 -15.22 6.73 10.38
N LEU A 231 -14.57 5.65 9.96
CA LEU A 231 -14.64 4.35 10.63
C LEU A 231 -13.26 3.72 10.72
N ASN A 232 -13.02 3.04 11.84
CA ASN A 232 -11.96 2.04 11.97
C ASN A 232 -12.63 0.66 11.92
N LEU A 233 -12.40 -0.15 10.87
CA LEU A 233 -13.01 -1.48 10.80
C LEU A 233 -12.30 -2.52 11.66
N ASN A 234 -11.08 -2.26 12.14
CA ASN A 234 -10.43 -3.15 13.12
C ASN A 234 -11.16 -3.19 14.47
N ASP A 235 -12.05 -2.23 14.75
CA ASP A 235 -12.95 -2.29 15.91
C ASP A 235 -13.92 -3.50 15.87
N TYR A 236 -14.02 -4.18 14.72
CA TYR A 236 -14.80 -5.41 14.53
C TYR A 236 -13.94 -6.70 14.60
N ASP A 237 -12.71 -6.62 15.11
CA ASP A 237 -11.77 -7.75 15.21
C ASP A 237 -11.36 -8.35 13.83
N VAL A 238 -11.20 -7.48 12.81
CA VAL A 238 -10.82 -7.86 11.43
C VAL A 238 -9.39 -8.42 11.33
N ALA A 239 -8.44 -7.87 12.10
CA ALA A 239 -7.05 -8.35 12.09
C ALA A 239 -6.91 -9.82 12.56
N GLN A 240 -6.00 -10.59 11.94
CA GLN A 240 -5.86 -12.03 12.17
C GLN A 240 -4.50 -12.45 12.81
N PRO A 241 -4.13 -11.93 14.00
CA PRO A 241 -2.78 -12.09 14.56
C PRO A 241 -2.42 -13.54 14.91
N SER A 242 -3.40 -14.43 15.04
CA SER A 242 -3.14 -15.87 15.21
C SER A 242 -2.46 -16.51 14.01
N LEU A 243 -2.53 -15.88 12.84
CA LEU A 243 -1.86 -16.29 11.61
C LEU A 243 -0.57 -15.49 11.34
N ASN A 244 -0.15 -14.65 12.29
CA ASN A 244 0.89 -13.64 12.11
C ASN A 244 0.52 -12.57 11.06
N LEU A 245 -0.78 -12.33 10.87
CA LEU A 245 -1.35 -11.28 10.03
C LEU A 245 -1.91 -10.20 10.97
N GLY A 246 -1.17 -9.11 11.14
CA GLY A 246 -1.44 -8.14 12.21
C GLY A 246 -1.36 -6.69 11.76
N ASP A 247 -0.83 -6.43 10.57
CA ASP A 247 -0.72 -5.11 9.98
C ASP A 247 -1.97 -4.88 9.13
N SER A 248 -3.11 -4.81 9.85
CA SER A 248 -4.45 -4.81 9.26
C SER A 248 -4.94 -3.40 9.01
N ASP A 249 -4.86 -2.96 7.76
CA ASP A 249 -5.22 -1.61 7.33
C ASP A 249 -6.02 -1.69 6.02
N LEU A 250 -6.97 -0.78 5.82
CA LEU A 250 -7.69 -0.67 4.55
C LEU A 250 -6.69 -0.40 3.43
N HIS A 251 -6.83 -1.12 2.32
CA HIS A 251 -6.07 -0.89 1.11
C HIS A 251 -6.96 -0.31 0.00
N ASP A 252 -7.86 -1.12 -0.56
CA ASP A 252 -8.83 -0.70 -1.56
C ASP A 252 -10.27 -0.97 -1.16
N MET A 253 -11.19 -0.33 -1.90
CA MET A 253 -12.60 -0.58 -1.74
C MET A 253 -13.39 -0.39 -3.03
N THR A 254 -14.47 -1.16 -3.17
CA THR A 254 -15.46 -0.94 -4.22
C THR A 254 -16.86 -0.91 -3.65
N VAL A 255 -17.74 -0.11 -4.28
CA VAL A 255 -19.15 0.02 -3.86
C VAL A 255 -20.07 -0.35 -5.01
N LYS A 256 -21.06 -1.22 -4.73
CA LYS A 256 -22.09 -1.59 -5.69
C LYS A 256 -23.50 -1.45 -5.11
N CYS A 257 -24.30 -0.62 -5.76
CA CYS A 257 -25.74 -0.53 -5.49
C CYS A 257 -26.49 -1.62 -6.26
N MET A 258 -26.97 -2.63 -5.53
CA MET A 258 -27.49 -3.86 -6.11
C MET A 258 -29.02 -3.80 -6.28
N THR A 259 -29.51 -4.19 -7.46
CA THR A 259 -30.95 -4.29 -7.75
C THR A 259 -31.50 -5.72 -7.67
N THR A 260 -30.61 -6.70 -7.59
CA THR A 260 -30.89 -8.14 -7.53
C THR A 260 -29.92 -8.81 -6.55
N GLY A 261 -30.18 -10.07 -6.21
CA GLY A 261 -29.32 -10.85 -5.31
C GLY A 261 -29.66 -10.67 -3.82
N ALA A 262 -28.77 -11.13 -2.95
CA ALA A 262 -28.99 -11.14 -1.50
C ALA A 262 -29.11 -9.72 -0.88
N TYR A 263 -28.50 -8.73 -1.53
CA TYR A 263 -28.48 -7.33 -1.09
C TYR A 263 -29.31 -6.40 -2.01
N ALA A 264 -30.32 -6.93 -2.70
CA ALA A 264 -31.19 -6.13 -3.55
C ALA A 264 -31.81 -4.94 -2.79
N GLY A 265 -31.66 -3.74 -3.34
CA GLY A 265 -32.10 -2.48 -2.75
C GLY A 265 -31.09 -1.81 -1.81
N LYS A 266 -29.86 -2.32 -1.74
CA LYS A 266 -28.77 -1.78 -0.91
C LYS A 266 -27.57 -1.36 -1.75
N CYS A 267 -26.77 -0.46 -1.20
CA CYS A 267 -25.40 -0.22 -1.67
C CYS A 267 -24.44 -0.93 -0.71
N ILE A 268 -23.67 -1.87 -1.25
CA ILE A 268 -22.72 -2.67 -0.47
C ILE A 268 -21.31 -2.26 -0.86
N MET A 269 -20.50 -1.97 0.14
CA MET A 269 -19.07 -1.77 0.01
C MET A 269 -18.38 -3.09 0.35
N ILE A 270 -17.40 -3.47 -0.47
CA ILE A 270 -16.36 -4.42 -0.09
C ILE A 270 -15.08 -3.63 0.12
N ALA A 271 -14.52 -3.74 1.31
CA ALA A 271 -13.32 -3.05 1.75
C ALA A 271 -12.25 -4.12 1.97
N SER A 272 -11.18 -4.06 1.20
CA SER A 272 -10.07 -5.01 1.27
C SER A 272 -9.07 -4.51 2.31
N TYR A 273 -8.91 -5.29 3.36
CA TYR A 273 -7.95 -5.01 4.41
C TYR A 273 -6.74 -5.91 4.22
N TRP A 274 -5.57 -5.29 4.12
CA TRP A 274 -4.33 -6.04 4.33
C TRP A 274 -4.43 -6.80 5.65
N ASP A 275 -3.93 -8.02 5.70
CA ASP A 275 -3.97 -8.91 6.87
C ASP A 275 -5.34 -9.21 7.54
N GLY A 276 -6.41 -8.60 7.04
CA GLY A 276 -7.77 -8.65 7.57
C GLY A 276 -8.76 -9.34 6.63
N GLY A 277 -8.45 -9.43 5.34
CA GLY A 277 -9.33 -10.04 4.34
C GLY A 277 -10.34 -9.03 3.78
N TYR A 278 -11.51 -9.51 3.37
CA TYR A 278 -12.53 -8.69 2.69
C TYR A 278 -13.70 -8.38 3.62
N VAL A 279 -13.88 -7.11 3.96
CA VAL A 279 -14.93 -6.62 4.86
C VAL A 279 -16.14 -6.10 4.07
N LEU A 280 -17.35 -6.53 4.42
CA LEU A 280 -18.59 -6.05 3.82
C LEU A 280 -19.31 -5.03 4.71
N LEU A 281 -19.61 -3.87 4.14
CA LEU A 281 -20.45 -2.83 4.75
C LEU A 281 -21.71 -2.57 3.92
N ASP A 282 -22.86 -2.41 4.59
CA ASP A 282 -24.04 -1.78 4.00
C ASP A 282 -23.88 -0.26 4.12
N VAL A 283 -23.65 0.39 2.98
CA VAL A 283 -23.50 1.85 2.81
C VAL A 283 -24.71 2.46 2.11
N THR A 284 -25.89 1.87 2.29
CA THR A 284 -27.15 2.47 1.79
C THR A 284 -27.44 3.81 2.47
N ASP A 285 -27.06 3.96 3.74
CA ASP A 285 -26.96 5.25 4.45
C ASP A 285 -25.48 5.52 4.76
N PRO A 286 -24.75 6.26 3.90
CA PRO A 286 -23.31 6.44 4.05
C PRO A 286 -22.90 7.24 5.29
N ALA A 287 -23.84 7.92 5.97
CA ALA A 287 -23.59 8.58 7.25
C ALA A 287 -23.72 7.62 8.45
N ASN A 288 -24.27 6.41 8.24
CA ASN A 288 -24.39 5.37 9.25
C ASN A 288 -24.14 3.97 8.64
N PRO A 289 -22.92 3.67 8.16
CA PRO A 289 -22.61 2.35 7.60
C PRO A 289 -22.86 1.21 8.60
N ILE A 290 -23.25 0.05 8.09
CA ILE A 290 -23.52 -1.14 8.91
C ILE A 290 -22.59 -2.28 8.49
N PHE A 291 -21.75 -2.73 9.41
CA PHE A 291 -20.93 -3.94 9.22
C PHE A 291 -21.82 -5.18 9.00
N LEU A 292 -21.53 -5.95 7.96
CA LEU A 292 -22.28 -7.16 7.59
C LEU A 292 -21.51 -8.44 7.88
N GLY A 293 -20.18 -8.39 7.82
CA GLY A 293 -19.28 -9.53 7.99
C GLY A 293 -18.02 -9.34 7.18
N ASP A 294 -17.09 -10.26 7.37
CA ASP A 294 -15.74 -10.26 6.80
C ASP A 294 -15.32 -11.70 6.43
N THR A 295 -14.12 -11.86 5.90
CA THR A 295 -13.54 -13.16 5.55
C THR A 295 -12.30 -13.45 6.36
N ASP A 296 -12.18 -14.69 6.84
CA ASP A 296 -10.93 -15.17 7.45
C ASP A 296 -10.01 -15.83 6.42
N TYR A 297 -8.71 -15.65 6.61
CA TYR A 297 -7.70 -16.47 5.95
C TYR A 297 -7.67 -17.88 6.54
N ALA A 298 -7.43 -18.87 5.69
CA ALA A 298 -7.16 -20.22 6.17
C ALA A 298 -5.79 -20.29 6.85
N ALA A 299 -5.65 -21.14 7.87
CA ALA A 299 -4.35 -21.35 8.53
C ALA A 299 -3.28 -21.97 7.61
N ILE A 300 -3.69 -22.53 6.48
CA ILE A 300 -2.82 -23.01 5.41
C ILE A 300 -3.38 -22.47 4.10
N ASP A 301 -2.54 -21.87 3.29
CA ASP A 301 -2.87 -21.47 1.93
C ASP A 301 -3.30 -22.73 1.13
N PRO A 302 -4.58 -22.80 0.72
CA PRO A 302 -5.10 -23.97 0.03
C PRO A 302 -4.50 -24.13 -1.37
N GLU A 303 -4.19 -23.03 -2.07
CA GLU A 303 -3.68 -23.06 -3.44
C GLU A 303 -2.21 -23.49 -3.44
N LEU A 304 -1.40 -22.92 -2.54
CA LEU A 304 0.00 -23.35 -2.36
C LEU A 304 0.07 -24.84 -2.02
N LEU A 305 -0.78 -25.30 -1.09
CA LEU A 305 -0.82 -26.70 -0.69
C LEU A 305 -1.25 -27.62 -1.83
N GLU A 306 -2.29 -27.25 -2.58
CA GLU A 306 -2.78 -28.05 -3.70
C GLU A 306 -1.74 -28.14 -4.83
N GLN A 307 -1.09 -27.03 -5.17
CA GLN A 307 -0.13 -26.98 -6.27
C GLN A 307 1.22 -27.63 -5.93
N THR A 308 1.73 -27.42 -4.71
CA THR A 308 3.13 -27.75 -4.35
C THR A 308 3.27 -28.79 -3.24
N GLY A 309 2.20 -29.04 -2.48
CA GLY A 309 2.25 -29.86 -1.26
C GLY A 309 2.87 -29.16 -0.05
N ILE A 310 3.22 -27.87 -0.17
CA ILE A 310 3.78 -27.06 0.92
C ILE A 310 2.63 -26.50 1.77
N ALA A 311 2.73 -26.66 3.09
CA ALA A 311 1.74 -26.16 4.05
C ALA A 311 2.30 -24.93 4.79
N LEU A 312 2.01 -23.74 4.27
CA LEU A 312 2.33 -22.45 4.90
C LEU A 312 1.06 -21.61 5.04
N THR A 313 1.06 -20.65 5.97
CA THR A 313 -0.01 -19.64 6.03
C THR A 313 0.00 -18.82 4.73
N PRO A 314 -1.14 -18.22 4.32
CA PRO A 314 -1.15 -17.22 3.24
C PRO A 314 -0.34 -15.98 3.66
N GLU A 315 0.08 -15.17 2.68
CA GLU A 315 0.84 -13.93 2.94
C GLU A 315 0.01 -12.92 3.72
N GLY A 316 -1.29 -12.89 3.49
CA GLY A 316 -2.16 -11.82 3.98
C GLY A 316 -2.45 -10.88 2.83
N ASN A 317 -2.62 -9.60 3.13
CA ASN A 317 -2.68 -8.54 2.09
C ASN A 317 -3.88 -8.57 1.12
N ALA A 318 -5.13 -8.64 1.60
CA ALA A 318 -6.25 -8.48 0.66
C ALA A 318 -6.17 -7.10 0.00
N HIS A 319 -6.16 -7.07 -1.33
CA HIS A 319 -5.83 -5.88 -2.12
C HIS A 319 -7.06 -5.34 -2.82
N GLN A 320 -7.46 -5.88 -3.97
CA GLN A 320 -8.62 -5.40 -4.72
C GLN A 320 -9.76 -6.43 -4.76
N ALA A 321 -11.01 -5.97 -4.77
CA ALA A 321 -12.15 -6.86 -4.87
C ALA A 321 -13.30 -6.30 -5.71
N GLU A 322 -13.91 -7.16 -6.54
CA GLU A 322 -14.98 -6.78 -7.45
C GLU A 322 -16.18 -7.74 -7.40
N PHE A 323 -17.39 -7.19 -7.41
CA PHE A 323 -18.61 -7.98 -7.44
C PHE A 323 -18.91 -8.51 -8.84
N THR A 324 -19.27 -9.80 -8.94
CA THR A 324 -19.75 -10.38 -10.19
C THR A 324 -21.00 -9.67 -10.70
N ALA A 325 -21.20 -9.65 -12.02
CA ALA A 325 -22.31 -8.94 -12.65
C ALA A 325 -23.71 -9.35 -12.14
N ASP A 326 -23.86 -10.61 -11.72
CA ASP A 326 -25.10 -11.16 -11.15
C ASP A 326 -25.24 -10.99 -9.63
N ASN A 327 -24.27 -10.35 -8.98
CA ASN A 327 -24.20 -10.12 -7.53
C ASN A 327 -24.21 -11.41 -6.68
N GLN A 328 -23.78 -12.53 -7.25
CA GLN A 328 -23.73 -13.80 -6.53
C GLN A 328 -22.39 -14.00 -5.80
N PHE A 329 -21.30 -13.49 -6.37
CA PHE A 329 -19.95 -13.63 -5.85
C PHE A 329 -19.23 -12.28 -5.88
N PHE A 330 -18.10 -12.22 -5.20
CA PHE A 330 -17.03 -11.28 -5.51
C PHE A 330 -15.78 -12.06 -5.89
N ILE A 331 -14.87 -11.39 -6.58
CA ILE A 331 -13.53 -11.89 -6.89
C ILE A 331 -12.58 -10.96 -6.16
N GLY A 332 -11.77 -11.51 -5.26
CA GLY A 332 -10.72 -10.79 -4.56
C GLY A 332 -9.35 -11.17 -5.09
N THR A 333 -8.39 -10.27 -4.93
CA THR A 333 -6.96 -10.50 -5.16
C THR A 333 -6.18 -10.07 -3.93
N ASP A 334 -5.15 -10.85 -3.58
CA ASP A 334 -4.21 -10.48 -2.53
C ASP A 334 -2.95 -9.91 -3.19
N GLU A 335 -2.29 -8.98 -2.51
CA GLU A 335 -1.01 -8.43 -2.95
C GLU A 335 0.15 -9.32 -2.52
N ASP A 336 0.88 -9.83 -3.51
CA ASP A 336 2.04 -10.68 -3.32
C ASP A 336 3.32 -9.84 -3.32
N PHE A 337 3.97 -9.67 -2.16
CA PHE A 337 5.24 -8.93 -2.08
C PHE A 337 6.45 -9.84 -2.25
N SER A 338 6.31 -11.13 -1.96
CA SER A 338 7.44 -12.06 -1.95
C SER A 338 7.10 -13.41 -2.58
N PRO A 339 7.72 -13.76 -3.73
CA PRO A 339 7.52 -15.08 -4.33
C PRO A 339 8.12 -16.23 -3.49
N TYR A 340 8.81 -15.93 -2.38
CA TYR A 340 9.45 -16.89 -1.50
C TYR A 340 9.24 -16.52 -0.04
N ARG A 341 9.15 -17.53 0.84
CA ARG A 341 9.27 -17.34 2.29
C ARG A 341 10.65 -17.71 2.77
N ALA A 342 11.29 -16.79 3.49
CA ALA A 342 12.57 -17.08 4.14
C ALA A 342 12.35 -17.91 5.41
N LEU A 343 13.09 -19.01 5.53
CA LEU A 343 13.14 -19.85 6.72
C LEU A 343 14.56 -19.86 7.24
N LEU A 344 14.73 -19.50 8.52
CA LEU A 344 16.01 -19.56 9.19
C LEU A 344 16.13 -20.90 9.93
N ARG A 345 17.20 -21.63 9.66
CA ARG A 345 17.55 -22.87 10.36
C ARG A 345 18.84 -22.70 11.14
N THR A 346 18.85 -23.15 12.39
CA THR A 346 20.03 -23.13 13.26
C THR A 346 20.69 -24.51 13.33
N ASP A 347 21.98 -24.53 13.65
CA ASP A 347 22.79 -25.76 13.73
C ASP A 347 22.39 -26.69 14.89
N ASP A 348 21.63 -26.17 15.86
CA ASP A 348 20.98 -26.92 16.94
C ASP A 348 19.60 -27.50 16.55
N GLY A 349 19.17 -27.30 15.30
CA GLY A 349 17.93 -27.84 14.75
C GLY A 349 16.69 -26.96 14.96
N GLY A 350 16.87 -25.72 15.39
CA GLY A 350 15.79 -24.71 15.40
C GLY A 350 15.40 -24.29 13.98
N GLU A 351 14.12 -23.98 13.80
CA GLU A 351 13.57 -23.41 12.56
C GLU A 351 12.67 -22.23 12.93
N TYR A 352 12.84 -21.11 12.24
CA TYR A 352 12.15 -19.85 12.51
C TYR A 352 11.70 -19.23 11.18
N ALA A 353 10.50 -18.65 11.17
CA ALA A 353 10.09 -17.78 10.07
C ALA A 353 10.99 -16.53 10.03
N ALA A 354 11.32 -16.08 8.83
CA ALA A 354 12.09 -14.86 8.60
C ALA A 354 11.43 -14.05 7.48
N GLY A 355 11.57 -12.73 7.57
CA GLY A 355 11.25 -11.78 6.52
C GLY A 355 12.52 -11.13 6.00
N GLU A 356 12.43 -10.56 4.80
CA GLU A 356 13.48 -9.74 4.20
C GLU A 356 13.00 -8.30 4.12
N PHE A 357 13.88 -7.32 4.35
CA PHE A 357 13.47 -5.92 4.22
C PHE A 357 13.35 -5.57 2.74
N GLY A 358 12.24 -4.95 2.32
CA GLY A 358 12.01 -4.57 0.91
C GLY A 358 13.07 -3.64 0.30
N TRP A 359 13.86 -2.93 1.13
CA TRP A 359 14.98 -2.10 0.69
C TRP A 359 16.34 -2.82 0.65
N THR A 360 16.36 -4.13 0.89
CA THR A 360 17.57 -4.98 0.79
C THR A 360 17.52 -5.84 -0.47
N VAL A 361 18.68 -6.30 -0.93
CA VAL A 361 18.73 -7.25 -2.05
C VAL A 361 18.29 -8.62 -1.55
N PRO A 362 17.27 -9.25 -2.16
CA PRO A 362 16.77 -10.54 -1.72
C PRO A 362 17.83 -11.66 -1.73
N ILE A 363 17.76 -12.58 -0.76
CA ILE A 363 18.70 -13.71 -0.61
C ILE A 363 18.73 -14.58 -1.87
N ASN A 364 17.57 -14.80 -2.50
CA ASN A 364 17.45 -15.61 -3.70
C ASN A 364 18.20 -15.00 -4.92
N GLU A 365 18.34 -13.67 -4.98
CA GLU A 365 19.05 -12.97 -6.06
C GLU A 365 20.57 -13.10 -5.89
N LEU A 366 21.04 -13.12 -4.64
CA LEU A 366 22.47 -13.15 -4.33
C LEU A 366 23.04 -14.57 -4.23
N TYR A 367 22.37 -15.43 -3.46
CA TYR A 367 22.95 -16.69 -2.97
C TYR A 367 22.07 -17.90 -3.25
N GLY A 368 20.76 -17.72 -3.42
CA GLY A 368 19.77 -18.80 -3.41
C GLY A 368 19.51 -19.36 -2.00
N GLU A 369 20.58 -19.57 -1.22
CA GLU A 369 20.57 -19.91 0.20
C GLU A 369 21.71 -19.16 0.90
N LEU A 370 21.40 -18.41 1.96
CA LEU A 370 22.40 -17.79 2.82
C LEU A 370 22.82 -18.78 3.91
N ASN A 371 24.10 -19.12 4.00
CA ASN A 371 24.60 -20.06 5.01
C ASN A 371 25.98 -19.67 5.53
N GLY A 372 26.27 -19.88 6.81
CA GLY A 372 27.61 -19.65 7.33
C GLY A 372 27.69 -19.38 8.82
N PRO A 373 28.90 -19.19 9.36
CA PRO A 373 29.10 -18.95 10.78
C PRO A 373 28.57 -17.57 11.20
N THR A 374 28.00 -17.52 12.40
CA THR A 374 27.38 -16.33 12.96
C THR A 374 28.22 -15.70 14.08
N VAL A 375 28.13 -14.37 14.20
CA VAL A 375 28.58 -13.63 15.40
C VAL A 375 27.40 -12.89 15.99
N TYR A 376 27.21 -12.99 17.30
CA TYR A 376 26.22 -12.16 18.00
C TYR A 376 26.81 -10.77 18.31
N GLY A 377 26.20 -9.73 17.75
CA GLY A 377 26.64 -8.33 17.87
C GLY A 377 25.82 -7.46 18.84
N GLY A 378 24.86 -8.03 19.56
CA GLY A 378 23.96 -7.25 20.42
C GLY A 378 23.08 -6.32 19.60
N TYR A 379 22.99 -5.04 19.99
CA TYR A 379 22.07 -4.10 19.32
C TYR A 379 22.58 -3.53 18.00
N GLY A 380 23.89 -3.53 17.73
CA GLY A 380 24.42 -3.05 16.45
C GLY A 380 24.21 -1.57 16.15
N CYS A 381 23.85 -0.76 17.16
CA CYS A 381 23.73 0.68 16.98
C CYS A 381 25.12 1.33 16.84
N PRO A 382 25.23 2.50 16.17
CA PRO A 382 26.51 3.15 15.92
C PRO A 382 27.37 3.34 17.18
N ALA A 383 26.74 3.58 18.34
CA ALA A 383 27.42 3.72 19.63
C ALA A 383 28.07 2.43 20.15
N ASP A 384 27.49 1.27 19.83
CA ASP A 384 27.93 -0.05 20.32
C ASP A 384 28.82 -0.79 19.32
N ARG A 385 28.89 -0.30 18.07
CA ARG A 385 29.65 -0.89 16.94
C ARG A 385 31.08 -1.31 17.32
N GLY A 386 31.78 -0.50 18.10
CA GLY A 386 33.17 -0.76 18.49
C GLY A 386 33.37 -2.00 19.38
N SER A 387 32.29 -2.56 19.93
CA SER A 387 32.33 -3.78 20.74
C SER A 387 32.11 -5.07 19.94
N ILE A 388 31.69 -4.94 18.68
CA ILE A 388 31.35 -6.06 17.81
C ILE A 388 32.61 -6.53 17.08
N PRO A 389 32.94 -7.84 17.10
CA PRO A 389 34.05 -8.38 16.33
C PRO A 389 33.89 -8.10 14.83
N ASN A 390 35.01 -7.88 14.13
CA ASN A 390 35.03 -7.76 12.68
C ASN A 390 34.83 -9.16 12.05
N ALA A 391 34.18 -9.24 10.88
CA ALA A 391 33.94 -10.51 10.18
C ALA A 391 35.22 -11.32 9.91
N SER A 392 36.38 -10.65 9.79
CA SER A 392 37.69 -11.31 9.65
C SER A 392 38.07 -12.23 10.82
N THR A 393 37.33 -12.22 11.93
CA THR A 393 37.50 -13.20 13.02
C THR A 393 36.90 -14.56 12.70
N LEU A 394 36.01 -14.65 11.72
CA LEU A 394 35.38 -15.89 11.29
C LEU A 394 36.28 -16.66 10.30
N THR A 395 36.14 -17.98 10.31
CA THR A 395 36.73 -18.85 9.28
C THR A 395 35.58 -19.39 8.43
N LEU A 396 35.57 -19.04 7.16
CA LEU A 396 34.52 -19.43 6.21
C LEU A 396 34.99 -20.62 5.37
N ALA A 397 34.12 -21.61 5.20
CA ALA A 397 34.24 -22.63 4.17
C ALA A 397 33.85 -22.07 2.80
N SER A 398 34.08 -22.86 1.75
CA SER A 398 33.67 -22.48 0.40
C SER A 398 32.15 -22.42 0.31
N GLY A 399 31.62 -21.24 -0.04
CA GLY A 399 30.17 -21.00 -0.14
C GLY A 399 29.49 -20.67 1.19
N GLU A 400 30.27 -20.33 2.23
CA GLU A 400 29.75 -19.76 3.47
C GLU A 400 29.93 -18.23 3.48
N GLU A 401 28.95 -17.54 4.05
CA GLU A 401 28.91 -16.11 4.30
C GLU A 401 29.22 -15.78 5.78
N ALA A 402 29.86 -14.64 6.03
CA ALA A 402 30.00 -14.11 7.39
C ALA A 402 28.70 -13.41 7.81
N ILE A 403 28.01 -13.95 8.83
CA ILE A 403 26.68 -13.46 9.22
C ILE A 403 26.73 -12.78 10.61
N LEU A 404 26.24 -11.54 10.69
CA LEU A 404 26.09 -10.83 11.96
C LEU A 404 24.66 -10.94 12.49
N VAL A 405 24.48 -11.42 13.71
CA VAL A 405 23.17 -11.48 14.36
C VAL A 405 23.04 -10.30 15.32
N LEU A 406 22.05 -9.44 15.07
CA LEU A 406 21.73 -8.25 15.86
C LEU A 406 20.32 -8.36 16.44
N GLN A 407 20.06 -7.67 17.54
CA GLN A 407 18.76 -7.66 18.20
C GLN A 407 18.00 -6.35 17.93
N ARG A 408 16.67 -6.43 17.79
CA ARG A 408 15.79 -5.25 17.81
C ARG A 408 15.93 -4.52 19.15
N GLY A 409 15.93 -3.18 19.14
CA GLY A 409 16.13 -2.34 20.33
C GLY A 409 17.51 -1.65 20.39
N PRO A 410 17.94 -1.15 21.56
CA PRO A 410 17.34 -1.35 22.89
C PRO A 410 16.03 -0.56 23.11
N LEU A 411 15.01 -1.22 23.69
CA LEU A 411 13.79 -0.58 24.19
C LEU A 411 13.49 -1.14 25.59
N GLY A 412 13.57 -0.31 26.62
CA GLY A 412 13.28 -0.73 28.00
C GLY A 412 14.31 -1.70 28.62
N ASP A 413 15.47 -1.88 27.99
CA ASP A 413 16.55 -2.72 28.53
C ASP A 413 17.27 -2.01 29.69
N PRO A 414 17.20 -2.51 30.94
CA PRO A 414 17.86 -1.88 32.08
C PRO A 414 19.40 -1.98 32.01
N SER A 415 19.94 -2.84 31.16
CA SER A 415 21.38 -3.02 30.94
C SER A 415 21.94 -2.13 29.81
N GLN A 416 21.07 -1.50 29.03
CA GLN A 416 21.46 -0.53 28.00
C GLN A 416 20.70 0.78 28.11
N SER A 417 21.44 1.86 28.40
CA SER A 417 20.86 3.20 28.56
C SER A 417 20.73 3.99 27.24
N GLY A 418 21.21 3.44 26.12
CA GLY A 418 21.06 4.04 24.79
C GLY A 418 19.64 3.92 24.24
N GLY A 419 19.31 4.74 23.24
CA GLY A 419 18.08 4.58 22.45
C GLY A 419 18.26 3.54 21.35
N ALA A 420 17.14 3.05 20.81
CA ALA A 420 17.15 2.26 19.58
C ALA A 420 17.67 3.11 18.40
N CYS A 421 18.28 2.43 17.43
CA CYS A 421 18.71 2.95 16.14
C CYS A 421 17.86 2.32 15.02
N PHE A 422 17.85 2.94 13.85
CA PHE A 422 17.15 2.41 12.68
C PHE A 422 17.76 1.08 12.21
N PHE A 423 16.95 0.25 11.55
CA PHE A 423 17.45 -1.00 10.95
C PHE A 423 18.55 -0.74 9.91
N SER A 424 18.43 0.34 9.13
CA SER A 424 19.48 0.77 8.19
C SER A 424 20.83 1.03 8.88
N GLU A 425 20.84 1.63 10.07
CA GLU A 425 22.07 1.86 10.86
C GLU A 425 22.68 0.55 11.40
N LYS A 426 21.84 -0.45 11.67
CA LYS A 426 22.28 -1.81 12.06
C LYS A 426 22.92 -2.53 10.87
N VAL A 427 22.31 -2.44 9.68
CA VAL A 427 22.87 -2.99 8.43
C VAL A 427 24.18 -2.28 8.07
N GLU A 428 24.25 -0.96 8.16
CA GLU A 428 25.49 -0.19 7.95
C GLU A 428 26.60 -0.67 8.89
N THR A 429 26.26 -0.95 10.15
CA THR A 429 27.22 -1.51 11.12
C THR A 429 27.79 -2.85 10.67
N ALA A 430 26.96 -3.76 10.16
CA ALA A 430 27.43 -5.05 9.63
C ALA A 430 28.38 -4.86 8.44
N GLN A 431 27.99 -4.00 7.48
CA GLN A 431 28.80 -3.67 6.30
C GLN A 431 30.17 -3.10 6.67
N LEU A 432 30.21 -2.13 7.60
CA LEU A 432 31.46 -1.52 8.07
C LEU A 432 32.38 -2.50 8.80
N LEU A 433 31.81 -3.54 9.40
CA LEU A 433 32.54 -4.62 10.06
C LEU A 433 32.89 -5.79 9.12
N GLY A 434 32.53 -5.67 7.83
CA GLY A 434 32.89 -6.62 6.78
C GLY A 434 32.06 -7.89 6.75
N TYR A 435 30.87 -7.92 7.36
CA TYR A 435 29.95 -9.04 7.26
C TYR A 435 29.23 -9.03 5.91
N ASP A 436 28.94 -10.23 5.40
CA ASP A 436 28.25 -10.43 4.13
C ASP A 436 26.72 -10.30 4.31
N ALA A 437 26.20 -10.71 5.47
CA ALA A 437 24.78 -10.64 5.79
C ALA A 437 24.52 -10.30 7.26
N VAL A 438 23.28 -9.90 7.55
CA VAL A 438 22.83 -9.53 8.88
C VAL A 438 21.44 -10.10 9.16
N ILE A 439 21.28 -10.70 10.34
CA ILE A 439 20.00 -11.19 10.86
C ILE A 439 19.57 -10.25 11.98
N ILE A 440 18.36 -9.70 11.88
CA ILE A 440 17.76 -8.91 12.96
C ILE A 440 16.80 -9.80 13.76
N ALA A 441 17.25 -10.30 14.89
CA ALA A 441 16.44 -11.09 15.80
C ALA A 441 15.43 -10.21 16.54
N ASN A 442 14.16 -10.61 16.49
CA ASN A 442 13.09 -10.02 17.30
C ASN A 442 13.37 -10.20 18.80
N HIS A 443 12.84 -9.29 19.62
CA HIS A 443 12.88 -9.40 21.08
C HIS A 443 11.44 -9.54 21.63
N HIS A 444 11.30 -10.15 22.80
CA HIS A 444 10.03 -10.56 23.45
C HIS A 444 8.92 -9.47 23.55
N THR A 445 9.25 -8.19 23.58
CA THR A 445 8.31 -7.05 23.61
C THR A 445 8.08 -6.37 22.24
N GLY A 446 8.71 -6.83 21.16
CA GLY A 446 8.62 -6.24 19.82
C GLY A 446 8.45 -7.28 18.72
N ALA A 447 7.78 -8.40 19.01
CA ALA A 447 7.58 -9.54 18.10
C ALA A 447 6.29 -9.44 17.26
N LEU A 448 5.72 -8.24 17.08
CA LEU A 448 4.65 -8.00 16.11
C LEU A 448 5.28 -7.28 14.90
N GLY A 449 5.04 -7.81 13.71
CA GLY A 449 5.44 -7.23 12.43
C GLY A 449 6.89 -7.57 12.05
N GLY A 450 7.04 -8.44 11.07
CA GLY A 450 8.30 -8.75 10.41
C GLY A 450 8.01 -9.33 9.05
#